data_AF-A0A4Y3IRB1-F1
#
_entry.id   AF-A0A4Y3IRB1-F1
#
_cell.length_a   1.000
_cell.length_b   1.000
_cell.length_c   1.000
_cell.angle_alpha   90.00
_cell.angle_beta   90.00
_cell.angle_gamma   90.00
#
_symmetry.space_group_name_H-M   'P 1'
#
loop_
_entity.id
_entity.type
_entity.pdbx_description
1 polymer ?
#
loop_
_entity_poly.entity_id
_entity_poly.type
_entity_poly.pdbx_seq_one_letter_code
_entity_poly.pdbx_strand_id
1 'polypeptide(L)'
;MQTTGNLEQRFDLEMVKEGEYTEYVAGFEQGKQKFCNPVQAYEYGTWGNRYKGQCSGLPDEALIAEQMKLGYERYIFSDSEGRYP
;
A
#
# COMPACT_ATOMS: atom_id res chain seq x y z
N MET A 1 -28.90 8.06 -23.20
CA MET A 1 -27.78 8.66 -22.46
C MET A 1 -28.00 8.37 -20.99
N GLN A 2 -27.29 7.39 -20.43
CA GLN A 2 -27.36 7.12 -19.00
C GLN A 2 -26.63 8.25 -18.29
N THR A 3 -27.36 9.05 -17.53
CA THR A 3 -26.80 10.09 -16.67
C THR A 3 -25.87 9.44 -15.66
N THR A 4 -24.81 10.16 -15.30
CA THR A 4 -23.72 9.80 -14.37
C THR A 4 -24.17 9.52 -12.93
N GLY A 5 -25.42 9.14 -12.70
CA GLY A 5 -26.09 9.09 -11.40
C GLY A 5 -25.91 7.79 -10.60
N ASN A 6 -24.85 7.00 -10.83
CA ASN A 6 -24.64 5.79 -10.01
C ASN A 6 -23.18 5.33 -9.92
N LEU A 7 -22.24 6.27 -9.77
CA LEU A 7 -20.88 5.93 -9.30
C LEU A 7 -20.66 6.28 -7.83
N GLU A 8 -21.66 6.84 -7.16
CA GLU A 8 -21.70 6.97 -5.71
C GLU A 8 -22.38 5.74 -5.10
N GLN A 9 -21.82 4.54 -5.32
CA GLN A 9 -21.98 3.51 -4.31
C GLN A 9 -21.22 4.01 -3.09
N ARG A 10 -21.93 4.79 -2.28
CA ARG A 10 -21.52 5.26 -0.95
C ARG A 10 -21.00 4.02 -0.22
N PHE A 11 -19.70 3.99 0.05
CA PHE A 11 -19.20 3.18 1.15
C PHE A 11 -20.04 3.57 2.35
N ASP A 12 -20.93 2.68 2.78
CA ASP A 12 -21.81 2.94 3.91
C ASP A 12 -20.93 2.86 5.16
N LEU A 13 -20.26 3.98 5.47
CA LEU A 13 -19.36 4.12 6.62
C LEU A 13 -20.10 3.89 7.95
N GLU A 14 -21.42 3.80 7.93
CA GLU A 14 -22.28 3.49 9.07
C GLU A 14 -22.21 2.03 9.54
N MET A 15 -21.52 1.14 8.81
CA MET A 15 -21.52 -0.30 9.14
C MET A 15 -20.12 -0.91 9.30
N VAL A 16 -19.22 -0.25 10.03
CA VAL A 16 -18.08 -0.96 10.65
C VAL A 16 -18.42 -1.16 12.12
N LYS A 17 -18.70 -2.40 12.52
CA LYS A 17 -18.90 -2.72 13.95
C LYS A 17 -17.59 -2.52 14.69
N GLU A 18 -17.66 -2.09 15.94
CA GLU A 18 -16.47 -1.87 16.78
C GLU A 18 -15.54 -3.11 16.84
N GLY A 19 -16.12 -4.32 16.90
CA GLY A 19 -15.37 -5.57 16.83
C GLY A 19 -14.62 -5.76 15.50
N GLU A 20 -15.24 -5.45 14.36
CA GLU A 20 -14.63 -5.56 13.03
C GLU A 20 -13.47 -4.57 12.88
N TYR A 21 -13.63 -3.35 13.41
CA TYR A 21 -12.54 -2.37 13.45
C TYR A 21 -11.37 -2.85 14.33
N THR A 22 -11.67 -3.44 15.49
CA THR A 22 -10.65 -3.98 16.40
C THR A 22 -9.84 -5.10 15.73
N GLU A 23 -10.52 -6.03 15.05
CA GLU A 23 -9.88 -7.10 14.29
C GLU A 23 -9.03 -6.55 13.13
N TYR A 24 -9.54 -5.54 12.41
CA TYR A 24 -8.79 -4.85 11.38
C TYR A 24 -7.51 -4.22 11.93
N VAL A 25 -7.57 -3.48 13.04
CA VAL A 25 -6.40 -2.85 13.67
C VAL A 25 -5.39 -3.90 14.10
N ALA A 26 -5.84 -4.99 14.72
CA ALA A 26 -4.96 -6.09 15.12
C ALA A 26 -4.26 -6.73 13.91
N GLY A 27 -4.99 -6.97 12.82
CA GLY A 27 -4.43 -7.49 11.57
C GLY A 27 -3.46 -6.51 10.91
N PHE A 28 -3.76 -5.20 10.95
CA PHE A 28 -2.90 -4.16 10.42
C PHE A 28 -1.57 -4.07 11.18
N GLU A 29 -1.59 -4.10 12.52
CA GLU A 29 -0.37 -4.10 13.33
C GLU A 29 0.46 -5.38 13.13
N GLN A 30 -0.17 -6.55 13.00
CA GLN A 30 0.52 -7.78 12.60
C GLN A 30 1.16 -7.65 11.21
N GLY A 31 0.45 -7.04 10.26
CA GLY A 31 0.95 -6.74 8.93
C GLY A 31 2.18 -5.83 8.98
N LYS A 32 2.16 -4.77 9.80
CA LYS A 32 3.30 -3.87 9.99
C LYS A 32 4.52 -4.64 10.48
N GLN A 33 4.38 -5.50 11.49
CA GLN A 33 5.49 -6.30 12.01
C GLN A 33 6.10 -7.24 10.97
N LYS A 34 5.28 -7.73 10.03
CA LYS A 34 5.73 -8.67 8.99
C LYS A 34 6.30 -7.99 7.75
N PHE A 35 5.73 -6.86 7.33
CA PHE A 35 5.98 -6.26 6.02
C PHE A 35 6.68 -4.89 6.09
N CYS A 36 6.70 -4.21 7.24
CA CYS A 36 7.51 -3.00 7.42
C CYS A 36 8.96 -3.36 7.72
N ASN A 37 9.60 -3.97 6.73
CA ASN A 37 10.99 -4.43 6.80
C ASN A 37 11.84 -3.64 5.78
N PRO A 38 12.83 -2.85 6.22
CA PRO A 38 13.67 -2.06 5.32
C PRO A 38 14.46 -2.92 4.32
N VAL A 39 14.79 -4.16 4.67
CA VAL A 39 15.53 -5.09 3.79
C VAL A 39 14.68 -5.50 2.58
N GLN A 40 13.37 -5.67 2.76
CA GLN A 40 12.45 -6.12 1.70
C GLN A 40 11.72 -4.96 1.00
N ALA A 41 11.80 -3.74 1.56
CA ALA A 41 11.09 -2.58 1.05
C ALA A 41 11.39 -2.28 -0.43
N TYR A 42 12.65 -2.43 -0.86
CA TYR A 42 13.03 -2.25 -2.26
C TYR A 42 12.32 -3.25 -3.17
N GLU A 43 12.32 -4.53 -2.79
CA GLU A 43 11.68 -5.59 -3.58
C GLU A 43 10.17 -5.33 -3.74
N TYR A 44 9.49 -4.92 -2.66
CA TYR A 44 8.08 -4.52 -2.74
C TYR A 44 7.85 -3.36 -3.71
N GLY A 45 8.76 -2.38 -3.74
CA GLY A 45 8.75 -1.33 -4.73
C GLY A 45 8.85 -1.87 -6.16
N THR A 46 9.77 -2.82 -6.41
CA THR A 46 9.96 -3.42 -7.74
C THR A 46 8.77 -4.23 -8.24
N TRP A 47 7.85 -4.63 -7.35
CA TRP A 47 6.58 -5.25 -7.71
C TRP A 47 5.48 -4.23 -8.05
N GLY A 48 5.81 -2.94 -8.11
CA GLY A 48 4.86 -1.88 -8.43
C GLY A 48 4.13 -1.28 -7.23
N ASN A 49 4.58 -1.57 -5.99
CA ASN A 49 3.96 -0.99 -4.80
C ASN A 49 4.59 0.37 -4.47
N ARG A 50 3.76 1.41 -4.33
CA ARG A 50 4.17 2.71 -3.77
C ARG A 50 4.01 2.72 -2.26
N TYR A 51 4.91 3.40 -1.55
CA TYR A 51 4.69 3.74 -0.15
C TYR A 51 3.51 4.72 -0.02
N LYS A 52 2.60 4.45 0.92
CA LYS A 52 1.38 5.23 1.19
C LYS A 52 1.23 5.60 2.68
N GLY A 53 2.28 5.44 3.48
CA GLY A 53 2.22 5.65 4.94
C GLY A 53 1.88 4.41 5.75
N GLN A 54 1.88 3.22 5.13
CA GLN A 54 1.48 1.98 5.81
C GLN A 54 2.43 1.57 6.96
N CYS A 55 3.63 2.13 7.02
CA CYS A 55 4.62 1.89 8.07
C CYS A 55 4.79 3.09 9.00
N SER A 56 3.79 3.99 9.05
CA SER A 56 3.94 5.25 9.76
C SER A 56 4.16 5.08 11.25
N GLY A 57 5.06 5.89 11.80
CA GLY A 57 5.42 5.91 13.22
C GLY A 57 6.42 4.83 13.64
N LEU A 58 6.91 4.00 12.70
CA LEU A 58 8.01 3.08 12.96
C LEU A 58 9.36 3.79 12.87
N PRO A 59 10.38 3.40 13.65
CA PRO A 59 11.70 4.03 13.63
C PRO A 59 12.33 4.08 12.23
N ASP A 60 12.13 3.03 11.43
CA ASP A 60 12.71 2.87 10.10
C ASP A 60 11.79 3.35 8.96
N GLU A 61 10.69 4.05 9.27
CA GLU A 61 9.71 4.51 8.27
C GLU A 61 10.38 5.23 7.09
N ALA A 62 11.29 6.18 7.38
CA ALA A 62 11.95 6.97 6.35
C ALA A 62 12.75 6.09 5.38
N LEU A 63 13.48 5.11 5.92
CA LEU A 63 14.28 4.17 5.12
C LEU A 63 13.39 3.24 4.30
N ILE A 64 12.31 2.72 4.90
CA ILE A 64 11.33 1.88 4.19
C ILE A 64 10.71 2.64 3.02
N ALA A 65 10.27 3.88 3.26
CA ALA A 65 9.66 4.73 2.25
C ALA A 65 10.64 5.03 1.10
N GLU A 66 11.90 5.33 1.41
CA GLU A 66 12.95 5.57 0.43
C GLU A 66 13.23 4.33 -0.43
N GLN A 67 13.45 3.17 0.19
CA GLN A 67 13.75 1.92 -0.52
C GLN A 67 12.59 1.50 -1.43
N MET A 68 11.36 1.59 -0.93
CA MET A 68 10.17 1.25 -1.71
C MET A 68 9.95 2.24 -2.87
N LYS A 69 10.27 3.52 -2.68
CA LYS A 69 10.30 4.52 -3.77
C LYS A 69 11.31 4.13 -4.85
N LEU A 70 12.56 3.82 -4.48
CA LEU A 70 13.61 3.44 -5.43
C LEU A 70 13.23 2.18 -6.22
N GLY A 71 12.66 1.17 -5.55
CA GLY A 71 12.18 -0.04 -6.22
C GLY A 71 11.04 0.26 -7.20
N TYR A 72 10.14 1.15 -6.81
CA TYR A 72 9.00 1.55 -7.64
C TYR A 72 9.41 2.40 -8.86
N GLU A 73 10.39 3.28 -8.70
CA GLU A 73 11.02 3.99 -9.82
C GLU A 73 11.61 2.98 -10.81
N ARG A 74 12.36 1.98 -10.31
CA ARG A 74 12.85 0.89 -11.17
C ARG A 74 11.71 0.16 -11.87
N TYR A 75 10.62 -0.17 -11.19
CA TYR A 75 9.46 -0.83 -11.80
C TYR A 75 8.95 -0.02 -13.01
N ILE A 76 8.67 1.28 -12.83
CA ILE A 76 8.19 2.15 -13.92
C ILE A 76 9.20 2.25 -15.07
N PHE A 77 10.48 2.48 -14.76
CA PHE A 77 11.49 2.67 -15.81
C PHE A 77 11.84 1.35 -16.52
N SER A 78 11.82 0.22 -15.83
CA SER A 78 12.02 -1.10 -16.43
C SER A 78 10.86 -1.53 -17.33
N ASP A 79 9.63 -1.12 -16.98
CA ASP A 79 8.44 -1.33 -17.80
C ASP A 79 8.50 -0.46 -19.08
N SER A 80 9.01 0.77 -18.96
CA SER A 80 9.21 1.67 -20.11
C SER A 80 10.30 1.23 -21.09
N GLU A 81 11.21 0.34 -20.68
CA GLU A 81 12.30 -0.22 -21.50
C GLU A 81 11.89 -1.53 -22.22
N GLY A 82 10.59 -1.85 -22.27
CA GLY A 82 10.07 -2.94 -23.09
C GLY A 82 10.42 -4.34 -22.58
N ARG A 83 10.42 -4.54 -21.26
CA ARG A 83 10.65 -5.86 -20.66
C ARG A 83 9.33 -6.57 -20.32
N TYR A 84 8.62 -6.99 -21.35
CA TYR A 84 7.75 -8.16 -21.31
C TYR A 84 8.37 -9.24 -22.22
N PRO A 85 8.38 -10.53 -21.85
CA PRO A 85 8.22 -11.58 -22.86
C PRO A 85 6.84 -11.47 -23.53
#